data_AF-A0A414W5D7-F1
#
_entry.id   AF-A0A414W5D7-F1
#
_cell.length_a   1.000
_cell.length_b   1.000
_cell.length_c   1.000
_cell.angle_alpha   90.00
_cell.angle_beta   90.00
_cell.angle_gamma   90.00
#
_symmetry.space_group_name_H-M   'P 1'
#
loop_
_entity.id
_entity.type
_entity.pdbx_description
1 polymer ?
#
loop_
_entity_poly.entity_id
_entity_poly.type
_entity_poly.pdbx_seq_one_letter_code
_entity_poly.pdbx_strand_id
1 'polypeptide(L)'
;MKKFQLPKITLKGKAKRIVVKAKIKSPTIMIVAGVAGVVGGTVMACRATMKLKPILDEGKEATNDIHEYASSDEAKEKGYTEKEETKAVVVENLKTAGKVVKLYAPAVVVEAVSIGCIVGSHKILTKRNVGLAGAYAAVQKEFKDYRDRVVERFGEDLDRELKHNITRTEYKEKETDENGKNKTVKKSVDVAGDGTGYSGYAKFFDEASREFTGDPEHDKWFLMRAEELFNNKLRTDGFVFINDIYDYLDIPRTQQGQTDGWVYDAEHPDAYPISFDIMNINKEANRRFVNGYEPVILLDFKNCRYILDQI
;
A
#
# COMPACT_ATOMS: atom_id res chain seq x y z
N MET A 1 -20.72 53.55 10.72
CA MET A 1 -20.78 52.14 10.28
C MET A 1 -19.65 51.85 9.30
N LYS A 2 -18.57 51.18 9.73
CA LYS A 2 -17.52 50.69 8.81
C LYS A 2 -17.92 49.26 8.38
N LYS A 3 -18.25 49.09 7.09
CA LYS A 3 -18.53 47.76 6.52
C LYS A 3 -17.26 46.91 6.58
N PHE A 4 -17.34 45.80 7.33
CA PHE A 4 -16.32 44.76 7.35
C PHE A 4 -16.29 44.09 5.97
N GLN A 5 -15.26 44.38 5.16
CA GLN A 5 -15.05 43.67 3.91
C GLN A 5 -14.41 42.32 4.23
N LEU A 6 -15.11 41.22 3.92
CA LEU A 6 -14.55 39.88 3.97
C LEU A 6 -13.37 39.75 2.99
N PRO A 7 -12.28 39.06 3.38
CA PRO A 7 -11.12 38.92 2.52
C PRO A 7 -11.48 38.15 1.24
N LYS A 8 -11.11 38.71 0.08
CA LYS A 8 -11.24 38.05 -1.22
C LYS A 8 -10.52 36.69 -1.18
N ILE A 9 -11.28 35.60 -1.29
CA ILE A 9 -10.76 34.23 -1.33
C ILE A 9 -9.76 34.13 -2.50
N THR A 10 -8.49 33.95 -2.15
CA THR A 10 -7.37 33.96 -3.08
C THR A 10 -7.32 32.65 -3.88
N LEU A 11 -7.48 32.73 -5.21
CA LEU A 11 -7.37 31.62 -6.17
C LEU A 11 -6.07 30.79 -6.07
N LYS A 12 -5.02 31.30 -5.39
CA LYS A 12 -3.70 30.65 -5.25
C LYS A 12 -3.71 29.35 -4.45
N GLY A 13 -4.63 29.15 -3.51
CA GLY A 13 -4.68 27.97 -2.64
C GLY A 13 -5.19 26.69 -3.33
N LYS A 14 -6.19 26.83 -4.21
CA LYS A 14 -6.79 25.69 -4.94
C LYS A 14 -5.82 25.13 -6.00
N ALA A 15 -5.08 26.00 -6.70
CA ALA A 15 -4.07 25.60 -7.67
C ALA A 15 -2.92 24.78 -7.04
N LYS A 16 -2.41 25.20 -5.87
CA LYS A 16 -1.39 24.44 -5.13
C LYS A 16 -1.86 23.03 -4.74
N ARG A 17 -3.12 22.88 -4.29
CA ARG A 17 -3.68 21.57 -3.94
C ARG A 17 -3.80 20.64 -5.15
N ILE A 18 -4.16 21.17 -6.32
CA ILE A 18 -4.22 20.40 -7.57
C ILE A 18 -2.82 19.93 -7.97
N VAL A 19 -1.81 20.80 -7.91
CA VAL A 19 -0.42 20.45 -8.21
C VAL A 19 0.11 19.38 -7.26
N VAL A 20 -0.20 19.47 -5.97
CA VAL A 20 0.20 18.45 -4.98
C VAL A 20 -0.49 17.12 -5.25
N LYS A 21 -1.81 17.11 -5.49
CA LYS A 21 -2.55 15.88 -5.84
C LYS A 21 -2.03 15.24 -7.13
N ALA A 22 -1.71 16.06 -8.14
CA ALA A 22 -1.12 15.60 -9.39
C ALA A 22 0.27 15.00 -9.17
N LYS A 23 1.12 15.57 -8.31
CA LYS A 23 2.41 14.99 -7.93
C LYS A 23 2.27 13.66 -7.19
N ILE A 24 1.30 13.54 -6.28
CA ILE A 24 1.08 12.31 -5.51
C ILE A 24 0.58 11.17 -6.42
N LYS A 25 -0.37 11.46 -7.32
CA LYS A 25 -0.94 10.49 -8.27
C LYS A 25 -0.18 10.39 -9.59
N SER A 26 0.94 11.10 -9.74
CA SER A 26 1.71 11.20 -10.99
C SER A 26 2.11 9.83 -11.56
N PRO A 27 2.64 8.87 -10.76
CA PRO A 27 2.99 7.56 -11.29
C PRO A 27 1.80 6.81 -11.91
N THR A 28 0.66 6.79 -11.22
CA THR A 28 -0.57 6.15 -11.72
C THR A 28 -1.07 6.81 -13.00
N ILE A 29 -1.08 8.13 -13.06
CA ILE A 29 -1.51 8.88 -14.25
C ILE A 29 -0.59 8.58 -15.44
N MET A 30 0.73 8.55 -15.22
CA MET A 30 1.69 8.22 -16.28
C MET A 30 1.55 6.79 -16.79
N ILE A 31 1.26 5.82 -15.92
CA ILE A 31 0.98 4.43 -16.34
C ILE A 31 -0.26 4.40 -17.23
N VAL A 32 -1.38 4.97 -16.78
CA VAL A 32 -2.64 4.96 -17.53
C VAL A 32 -2.48 5.66 -18.88
N ALA A 33 -1.86 6.85 -18.89
CA ALA A 33 -1.60 7.59 -20.12
C ALA A 33 -0.64 6.84 -21.05
N GLY A 34 0.40 6.21 -20.51
CA GLY A 34 1.34 5.40 -21.28
C GLY A 34 0.67 4.17 -21.90
N VAL A 35 -0.14 3.41 -21.15
CA VAL A 35 -0.87 2.25 -21.70
C VAL A 35 -1.83 2.70 -22.80
N ALA A 36 -2.62 3.75 -22.57
CA ALA A 36 -3.52 4.29 -23.59
C ALA A 36 -2.76 4.76 -24.84
N GLY A 37 -1.59 5.39 -24.65
CA GLY A 37 -0.73 5.85 -25.73
C GLY A 37 -0.09 4.71 -26.54
N VAL A 38 0.32 3.60 -25.90
CA VAL A 38 0.77 2.40 -26.62
C VAL A 38 -0.35 1.86 -27.50
N VAL A 39 -1.55 1.66 -26.94
CA VAL A 39 -2.71 1.17 -27.72
C VAL A 39 -3.02 2.10 -28.89
N GLY A 40 -3.06 3.41 -28.65
CA GLY A 40 -3.28 4.41 -29.70
C GLY A 40 -2.17 4.41 -30.76
N GLY A 41 -0.92 4.30 -30.34
CA GLY A 41 0.26 4.20 -31.20
C GLY A 41 0.20 2.99 -32.13
N THR A 42 -0.15 1.83 -31.58
CA THR A 42 -0.33 0.59 -32.35
C THR A 42 -1.44 0.74 -33.40
N VAL A 43 -2.58 1.33 -33.04
CA VAL A 43 -3.66 1.59 -34.02
C VAL A 43 -3.19 2.54 -35.14
N MET A 44 -2.39 3.56 -34.80
CA MET A 44 -1.79 4.46 -35.81
C MET A 44 -0.79 3.72 -36.71
N ALA A 45 0.04 2.84 -36.16
CA ALA A 45 0.96 2.01 -36.92
C ALA A 45 0.22 1.07 -37.88
N CYS A 46 -0.85 0.41 -37.43
CA CYS A 46 -1.70 -0.42 -38.29
C CYS A 46 -2.31 0.40 -39.43
N ARG A 47 -2.82 1.61 -39.13
CA ARG A 47 -3.34 2.53 -40.17
C ARG A 47 -2.27 2.99 -41.14
N ALA A 48 -1.04 3.23 -40.67
CA ALA A 48 0.11 3.53 -41.51
C ALA A 48 0.41 2.35 -42.45
N THR A 49 0.41 1.11 -41.96
CA THR A 49 0.62 -0.08 -42.79
C THR A 49 -0.38 -0.18 -43.95
N MET A 50 -1.65 0.20 -43.75
CA MET A 50 -2.63 0.22 -44.85
C MET A 50 -2.30 1.24 -45.96
N LYS A 51 -1.56 2.30 -45.63
CA LYS A 51 -1.13 3.35 -46.57
C LYS A 51 0.28 3.14 -47.11
N LEU A 52 0.98 2.08 -46.67
CA LEU A 52 2.34 1.80 -47.07
C LEU A 52 2.44 1.34 -48.53
N LYS A 53 1.52 0.46 -48.95
CA LYS A 53 1.55 -0.14 -50.28
C LYS A 53 1.58 0.90 -51.42
N PRO A 54 0.70 1.91 -51.46
CA PRO A 54 0.76 2.95 -52.49
C PRO A 54 2.11 3.70 -52.55
N ILE A 55 2.73 3.98 -51.40
CA ILE A 55 4.04 4.66 -51.35
C ILE A 55 5.15 3.79 -51.93
N LEU A 56 5.11 2.49 -51.67
CA LEU A 56 6.08 1.54 -52.22
C LEU A 56 5.86 1.32 -53.72
N ASP A 57 4.60 1.27 -54.16
CA ASP A 57 4.25 1.12 -55.57
C ASP A 57 4.67 2.38 -56.36
N GLU A 58 4.39 3.59 -55.86
CA GLU A 58 4.90 4.86 -56.44
C GLU A 58 6.43 4.88 -56.58
N GLY A 59 7.15 4.43 -55.55
CA GLY A 59 8.61 4.40 -55.57
C GLY A 59 9.17 3.39 -56.59
N LYS A 60 8.49 2.24 -56.76
CA LYS A 60 8.83 1.24 -57.77
C LYS A 60 8.56 1.75 -59.18
N GLU A 61 7.41 2.38 -59.41
CA GLU A 61 7.06 2.99 -60.71
C GLU A 61 8.09 4.05 -61.08
N ALA A 62 8.40 4.99 -60.17
CA ALA A 62 9.41 6.02 -60.42
C ALA A 62 10.81 5.44 -60.69
N THR A 63 11.15 4.30 -60.07
CA THR A 63 12.42 3.60 -60.35
C THR A 63 12.41 2.95 -61.73
N ASN A 64 11.29 2.34 -62.13
CA ASN A 64 11.12 1.77 -63.47
C ASN A 64 11.19 2.86 -64.54
N ASP A 65 10.56 4.01 -64.32
CA ASP A 65 10.61 5.16 -65.24
C ASP A 65 12.05 5.66 -65.45
N ILE A 66 12.88 5.64 -64.39
CA ILE A 66 14.31 5.99 -64.49
C ILE A 66 15.06 4.99 -65.38
N HIS A 67 14.83 3.69 -65.21
CA HIS A 67 15.44 2.64 -66.02
C HIS A 67 14.99 2.69 -67.49
N GLU A 68 13.71 2.96 -67.73
CA GLU A 68 13.15 3.11 -69.07
C GLU A 68 13.73 4.35 -69.78
N TYR A 69 13.79 5.49 -69.08
CA TYR A 69 14.44 6.70 -69.60
C TYR A 69 15.92 6.46 -69.90
N ALA A 70 16.68 5.82 -69.01
CA ALA A 70 18.10 5.52 -69.21
C ALA A 70 18.35 4.65 -70.45
N SER A 71 17.39 3.78 -70.80
CA SER A 71 17.44 2.90 -71.97
C SER A 71 17.00 3.57 -73.28
N SER A 72 16.38 4.75 -73.21
CA SER A 72 15.83 5.49 -74.35
C SER A 72 16.91 6.10 -75.26
N ASP A 73 16.58 6.31 -76.53
CA ASP A 73 17.50 6.92 -77.50
C ASP A 73 17.79 8.40 -77.16
N GLU A 74 16.83 9.10 -76.54
CA GLU A 74 17.02 10.48 -76.07
C GLU A 74 18.08 10.58 -74.96
N ALA A 75 18.12 9.61 -74.04
CA ALA A 75 19.14 9.57 -72.99
C ALA A 75 20.53 9.28 -73.56
N LYS A 76 20.63 8.40 -74.56
CA LYS A 76 21.89 8.12 -75.28
C LYS A 76 22.38 9.34 -76.06
N GLU A 77 21.49 10.05 -76.73
CA GLU A 77 21.83 11.27 -77.49
C GLU A 77 22.34 12.40 -76.57
N LYS A 78 21.80 12.49 -75.35
CA LYS A 78 22.24 13.44 -74.31
C LYS A 78 23.49 12.99 -73.53
N GLY A 79 24.06 11.81 -73.84
CA GLY A 79 25.23 11.28 -73.16
C GLY A 79 24.98 10.87 -71.70
N TYR A 80 23.75 10.48 -71.37
CA TYR A 80 23.38 10.00 -70.03
C TYR A 80 24.19 8.77 -69.65
N THR A 81 24.77 8.76 -68.44
CA THR A 81 25.67 7.69 -67.99
C THR A 81 25.02 6.75 -66.97
N GLU A 82 25.49 5.50 -66.91
CA GLU A 82 25.08 4.51 -65.88
C GLU A 82 25.26 5.04 -64.44
N LYS A 83 26.26 5.91 -64.23
CA LYS A 83 26.51 6.58 -62.94
C LYS A 83 25.41 7.59 -62.59
N GLU A 84 24.79 8.24 -63.56
CA GLU A 84 23.68 9.17 -63.36
C GLU A 84 22.37 8.43 -63.10
N GLU A 85 22.14 7.31 -63.79
CA GLU A 85 21.03 6.39 -63.53
C GLU A 85 21.07 5.89 -62.09
N THR A 86 22.21 5.35 -61.66
CA THR A 86 22.42 4.85 -60.30
C THR A 86 22.14 5.94 -59.26
N LYS A 87 22.60 7.18 -59.50
CA LYS A 87 22.33 8.30 -58.61
C LYS A 87 20.83 8.64 -58.55
N ALA A 88 20.14 8.64 -59.69
CA ALA A 88 18.71 8.92 -59.75
C ALA A 88 17.91 7.87 -58.97
N VAL A 89 18.22 6.58 -59.14
CA VAL A 89 17.61 5.47 -58.38
C VAL A 89 17.86 5.61 -56.88
N VAL A 90 19.09 5.95 -56.46
CA VAL A 90 19.40 6.20 -55.04
C VAL A 90 18.57 7.36 -54.50
N VAL A 91 18.47 8.47 -55.24
CA VAL A 91 17.66 9.62 -54.82
C VAL A 91 16.19 9.24 -54.68
N GLU A 92 15.63 8.45 -55.61
CA GLU A 92 14.23 8.03 -55.55
C GLU A 92 13.95 7.06 -54.40
N ASN A 93 14.88 6.14 -54.14
CA ASN A 93 14.82 5.26 -52.96
C ASN A 93 14.88 6.06 -51.65
N LEU A 94 15.71 7.11 -51.58
CA LEU A 94 15.78 7.99 -50.41
C LEU A 94 14.48 8.79 -50.22
N LYS A 95 13.86 9.28 -51.29
CA LYS A 95 12.53 9.94 -51.20
C LYS A 95 11.47 8.98 -50.71
N THR A 96 11.45 7.76 -51.25
CA THR A 96 10.51 6.70 -50.86
C THR A 96 10.69 6.34 -49.39
N ALA A 97 11.93 6.12 -48.94
CA ALA A 97 12.26 5.90 -47.54
C ALA A 97 11.81 7.09 -46.66
N GLY A 98 12.01 8.33 -47.10
CA GLY A 98 11.54 9.52 -46.41
C GLY A 98 10.01 9.58 -46.27
N LYS A 99 9.26 9.18 -47.30
CA LYS A 99 7.80 9.05 -47.25
C LYS A 99 7.36 7.98 -46.24
N VAL A 100 8.04 6.83 -46.20
CA VAL A 100 7.77 5.76 -45.22
C VAL A 100 8.05 6.23 -43.79
N VAL A 101 9.19 6.88 -43.55
CA VAL A 101 9.52 7.46 -42.24
C VAL A 101 8.46 8.48 -41.83
N LYS A 102 8.06 9.39 -42.73
CA LYS A 102 7.00 10.37 -42.47
C LYS A 102 5.66 9.72 -42.13
N LEU A 103 5.35 8.58 -42.73
CA LEU A 103 4.12 7.83 -42.49
C LEU A 103 4.09 7.17 -41.09
N TYR A 104 5.20 6.58 -40.65
CA TYR A 104 5.28 5.88 -39.35
C TYR A 104 5.72 6.77 -38.19
N ALA A 105 6.38 7.90 -38.45
CA ALA A 105 6.94 8.77 -37.42
C ALA A 105 5.94 9.14 -36.30
N PRO A 106 4.66 9.50 -36.59
CA PRO A 106 3.71 9.81 -35.52
C PRO A 106 3.45 8.62 -34.58
N ALA A 107 3.33 7.40 -35.12
CA ALA A 107 3.10 6.20 -34.32
C ALA A 107 4.31 5.91 -33.43
N VAL A 108 5.52 5.94 -34.00
CA VAL A 108 6.78 5.69 -33.28
C VAL A 108 7.00 6.73 -32.17
N VAL A 109 6.72 8.00 -32.43
CA VAL A 109 6.86 9.06 -31.41
C VAL A 109 5.89 8.83 -30.25
N VAL A 110 4.63 8.52 -30.54
CA VAL A 110 3.62 8.27 -29.50
C VAL A 110 3.99 7.04 -28.67
N GLU A 111 4.42 5.96 -29.31
CA GLU A 111 4.86 4.75 -28.59
C GLU A 111 6.10 5.02 -27.73
N ALA A 112 7.11 5.73 -28.24
CA ALA A 112 8.31 6.07 -27.49
C ALA A 112 8.01 6.92 -26.24
N VAL A 113 7.16 7.94 -26.38
CA VAL A 113 6.71 8.77 -25.25
C VAL A 113 5.94 7.92 -24.24
N SER A 114 5.06 7.04 -24.72
CA SER A 114 4.23 6.19 -23.89
C SER A 114 5.04 5.21 -23.05
N ILE A 115 6.02 4.55 -23.66
CA ILE A 115 6.98 3.68 -22.96
C ILE A 115 7.78 4.49 -21.95
N GLY A 116 8.22 5.70 -22.32
CA GLY A 116 8.90 6.63 -21.42
C GLY A 116 8.07 6.96 -20.17
N CYS A 117 6.77 7.20 -20.33
CA CYS A 117 5.84 7.42 -19.22
C CYS A 117 5.75 6.19 -18.29
N ILE A 118 5.65 4.99 -18.86
CA ILE A 118 5.58 3.74 -18.09
C ILE A 118 6.87 3.52 -17.30
N VAL A 119 8.04 3.59 -17.94
CA VAL A 119 9.34 3.38 -17.28
C VAL A 119 9.60 4.46 -16.23
N GLY A 120 9.30 5.72 -16.55
CA GLY A 120 9.43 6.84 -15.62
C GLY A 120 8.56 6.67 -14.38
N SER A 121 7.32 6.20 -14.54
CA SER A 121 6.41 5.93 -13.42
C SER A 121 6.97 4.87 -12.47
N HIS A 122 7.52 3.77 -13.02
CA HIS A 122 8.09 2.69 -12.23
C HIS A 122 9.30 3.17 -11.44
N LYS A 123 10.19 3.96 -12.07
CA LYS A 123 11.35 4.57 -11.40
C LYS A 123 10.94 5.43 -10.20
N ILE A 124 9.88 6.23 -10.31
CA ILE A 124 9.38 7.06 -9.21
C ILE A 124 8.83 6.19 -8.08
N LEU A 125 8.03 5.16 -8.39
CA LEU A 125 7.48 4.25 -7.38
C LEU A 125 8.60 3.51 -6.65
N THR A 126 9.56 2.95 -7.36
CA THR A 126 10.70 2.25 -6.77
C THR A 126 11.50 3.17 -5.86
N LYS A 127 11.79 4.41 -6.28
CA LYS A 127 12.50 5.38 -5.42
C LYS A 127 11.74 5.69 -4.12
N ARG A 128 10.41 5.80 -4.17
CA ARG A 128 9.57 6.01 -2.99
C ARG A 128 9.60 4.80 -2.07
N ASN A 129 9.45 3.59 -2.62
CA ASN A 129 9.44 2.36 -1.86
C ASN A 129 10.81 2.08 -1.20
N VAL A 130 11.92 2.32 -1.91
CA VAL A 130 13.27 2.25 -1.34
C VAL A 130 13.45 3.26 -0.21
N GLY A 131 12.94 4.49 -0.37
CA GLY A 131 12.98 5.50 0.70
C GLY A 131 12.21 5.08 1.95
N LEU A 132 11.01 4.51 1.78
CA LEU A 132 10.21 3.97 2.88
C LEU A 132 10.89 2.77 3.55
N ALA A 133 11.41 1.83 2.77
CA ALA A 133 12.16 0.69 3.28
C ALA A 133 13.42 1.14 4.04
N GLY A 134 14.13 2.15 3.53
CA GLY A 134 15.28 2.76 4.21
C GLY A 134 14.90 3.44 5.52
N ALA A 135 13.80 4.19 5.55
CA ALA A 135 13.30 4.80 6.79
C ALA A 135 12.89 3.72 7.82
N TYR A 136 12.19 2.68 7.38
CA TYR A 136 11.83 1.55 8.24
C TYR A 136 13.08 0.82 8.76
N ALA A 137 14.07 0.57 7.90
CA ALA A 137 15.34 -0.03 8.30
C ALA A 137 16.11 0.84 9.31
N ALA A 138 16.05 2.16 9.18
CA ALA A 138 16.65 3.09 10.14
C ALA A 138 15.96 2.98 11.51
N VAL A 139 14.62 3.00 11.55
CA VAL A 139 13.85 2.80 12.80
C VAL A 139 14.13 1.44 13.41
N GLN A 140 14.16 0.38 12.60
CA GLN A 140 14.49 -0.97 13.06
C GLN A 140 15.90 -1.04 13.64
N LYS A 141 16.86 -0.36 13.02
CA LYS A 141 18.24 -0.26 13.53
C LYS A 141 18.27 0.51 14.85
N GLU A 142 17.61 1.67 14.96
CA GLU A 142 17.55 2.42 16.22
C GLU A 142 16.94 1.59 17.35
N PHE A 143 15.87 0.85 17.06
CA PHE A 143 15.24 -0.06 18.03
C PHE A 143 16.16 -1.22 18.41
N LYS A 144 16.87 -1.80 17.44
CA LYS A 144 17.87 -2.84 17.69
C LYS A 144 19.02 -2.31 18.56
N ASP A 145 19.61 -1.18 18.19
CA ASP A 145 20.70 -0.57 18.94
C ASP A 145 20.27 -0.20 20.38
N TYR A 146 19.01 0.22 20.55
CA TYR A 146 18.40 0.40 21.88
C TYR A 146 18.38 -0.92 22.65
N ARG A 147 17.86 -2.00 22.07
CA ARG A 147 17.82 -3.32 22.70
C ARG A 147 19.22 -3.85 23.02
N ASP A 148 20.18 -3.68 22.13
CA ASP A 148 21.57 -4.11 22.36
C ASP A 148 22.16 -3.38 23.58
N ARG A 149 21.85 -2.09 23.80
CA ARG A 149 22.24 -1.35 25.02
C ARG A 149 21.51 -1.84 26.28
N VAL A 150 20.25 -2.27 26.15
CA VAL A 150 19.51 -2.87 27.27
C VAL A 150 20.17 -4.19 27.67
N VAL A 151 20.48 -5.05 26.69
CA VAL A 151 21.20 -6.32 26.90
C VAL A 151 22.57 -6.07 27.52
N GLU A 152 23.35 -5.11 27.01
CA GLU A 152 24.69 -4.80 27.52
C GLU A 152 24.68 -4.34 28.98
N ARG A 153 23.71 -3.50 29.36
CA ARG A 153 23.65 -2.90 30.71
C ARG A 153 22.94 -3.78 31.73
N PHE A 154 21.96 -4.56 31.30
CA PHE A 154 21.02 -5.22 32.21
C PHE A 154 20.87 -6.73 31.95
N GLY A 155 21.56 -7.28 30.94
CA GLY A 155 21.51 -8.69 30.58
C GLY A 155 20.38 -9.05 29.62
N GLU A 156 20.52 -10.20 28.96
CA GLU A 156 19.53 -10.72 28.02
C GLU A 156 18.17 -10.99 28.68
N ASP A 157 18.17 -11.39 29.96
CA ASP A 157 16.96 -11.67 30.71
C ASP A 157 16.09 -10.41 30.86
N LEU A 158 16.66 -9.24 31.18
CA LEU A 158 15.88 -8.01 31.31
C LEU A 158 15.39 -7.49 29.95
N ASP A 159 16.20 -7.57 28.88
CA ASP A 159 15.72 -7.21 27.54
C ASP A 159 14.56 -8.13 27.12
N ARG A 160 14.66 -9.43 27.43
CA ARG A 160 13.58 -10.40 27.18
C ARG A 160 12.34 -10.06 28.01
N GLU A 161 12.51 -9.72 29.28
CA GLU A 161 11.42 -9.24 30.14
C GLU A 161 10.76 -7.98 29.56
N LEU A 162 11.53 -6.98 29.15
CA LEU A 162 11.00 -5.74 28.59
C LEU A 162 10.35 -5.94 27.21
N LYS A 163 10.94 -6.76 26.34
CA LYS A 163 10.42 -7.07 25.00
C LYS A 163 9.12 -7.88 25.05
N HIS A 164 9.08 -8.86 25.95
CA HIS A 164 7.94 -9.77 26.07
C HIS A 164 6.97 -9.35 27.17
N ASN A 165 7.21 -8.21 27.83
CA ASN A 165 6.49 -7.72 28.99
C ASN A 165 6.31 -8.82 30.05
N ILE A 166 7.41 -9.45 30.49
CA ILE A 166 7.45 -10.48 31.53
C ILE A 166 7.87 -9.82 32.85
N THR A 167 7.18 -10.11 33.96
CA THR A 167 7.50 -9.57 35.29
C THR A 167 7.78 -10.71 36.25
N ARG A 168 9.00 -10.75 36.78
CA ARG A 168 9.35 -11.72 37.83
C ARG A 168 8.63 -11.40 39.12
N THR A 169 7.68 -12.25 39.52
CA THR A 169 7.01 -12.14 40.82
C THR A 169 7.62 -13.16 41.78
N GLU A 170 8.18 -12.67 42.88
CA GLU A 170 8.63 -13.52 43.98
C GLU A 170 7.43 -13.90 44.85
N TYR A 171 7.22 -15.19 45.08
CA TYR A 171 6.32 -15.65 46.14
C TYR A 171 7.04 -16.59 47.10
N LYS A 172 6.51 -16.63 48.33
CA LYS A 172 7.03 -17.46 49.41
C LYS A 172 6.20 -18.73 49.47
N GLU A 173 6.78 -19.86 49.09
CA GLU A 173 6.17 -21.16 49.26
C GLU A 173 6.65 -21.78 50.57
N LYS A 174 5.73 -22.35 51.35
CA LYS A 174 6.07 -23.13 52.55
C LYS A 174 6.19 -24.58 52.10
N GLU A 175 7.41 -25.09 52.04
CA GLU A 175 7.65 -26.52 51.88
C GLU A 175 7.88 -27.15 53.25
N THR A 176 7.25 -28.30 53.47
CA THR A 176 7.43 -29.10 54.68
C THR A 176 8.51 -30.13 54.39
N ASP A 177 9.61 -30.05 55.13
CA ASP A 177 10.68 -31.06 55.08
C ASP A 177 10.18 -32.39 55.67
N GLU A 178 10.84 -33.52 55.41
CA GLU A 178 10.43 -34.87 55.83
C GLU A 178 10.24 -35.01 57.36
N ASN A 179 10.77 -34.06 58.14
CA ASN A 179 10.64 -33.95 59.60
C ASN A 179 9.51 -33.02 60.09
N GLY A 180 8.58 -32.61 59.22
CA GLY A 180 7.38 -31.83 59.63
C GLY A 180 7.64 -30.36 60.00
N LYS A 181 8.80 -29.80 59.65
CA LYS A 181 9.17 -28.41 59.96
C LYS A 181 9.01 -27.51 58.72
N ASN A 182 8.21 -26.46 58.86
CA ASN A 182 7.93 -25.51 57.77
C ASN A 182 9.17 -24.70 57.40
N LYS A 183 9.63 -24.80 56.14
CA LYS A 183 10.70 -23.98 55.57
C LYS A 183 10.10 -23.02 54.56
N THR A 184 10.38 -21.73 54.69
CA THR A 184 9.94 -20.73 53.71
C THR A 184 11.00 -20.64 52.63
N VAL A 185 10.70 -21.15 51.44
CA VAL A 185 11.59 -21.08 50.27
C VAL A 185 11.10 -19.93 49.39
N LYS A 186 12.01 -19.00 49.04
CA LYS A 186 11.73 -17.99 48.02
C LYS A 186 11.86 -18.67 46.66
N LYS A 187 10.75 -18.76 45.92
CA LYS A 187 10.76 -19.16 44.52
C LYS A 187 10.37 -17.96 43.66
N SER A 188 11.09 -17.75 42.58
CA SER A 188 10.73 -16.80 41.53
C SER A 188 10.06 -17.57 40.39
N VAL A 189 8.91 -17.08 39.95
CA VAL A 189 8.29 -17.56 38.72
C VAL A 189 8.27 -16.39 37.75
N ASP A 190 8.66 -16.67 36.51
CA ASP A 190 8.51 -15.73 35.41
C ASP A 190 7.02 -15.66 35.10
N VAL A 191 6.35 -14.69 35.71
CA VAL A 191 4.95 -14.41 35.40
C VAL A 191 4.99 -13.49 34.18
N ALA A 192 4.25 -13.83 33.13
CA ALA A 192 4.02 -12.84 32.07
C ALA A 192 3.52 -11.59 32.77
N GLY A 193 4.27 -10.49 32.66
CA GLY A 193 3.89 -9.22 33.27
C GLY A 193 2.47 -8.96 32.82
N ASP A 194 1.65 -8.54 33.76
CA ASP A 194 0.29 -8.08 33.54
C ASP A 194 0.29 -7.15 32.34
N GLY A 195 -0.04 -7.73 31.19
CA GLY A 195 0.19 -7.19 29.86
C GLY A 195 -0.34 -5.78 29.74
N THR A 196 0.52 -4.77 29.91
CA THR A 196 0.25 -3.44 29.34
C THR A 196 0.73 -3.37 27.89
N GLY A 197 1.26 -4.47 27.34
CA GLY A 197 1.45 -4.70 25.90
C GLY A 197 0.10 -4.82 25.19
N TYR A 198 -0.70 -3.76 25.24
CA TYR A 198 -1.91 -3.61 24.44
C TYR A 198 -1.52 -3.65 22.96
N SER A 199 -2.33 -4.30 22.13
CA SER A 199 -2.12 -4.24 20.68
C SER A 199 -2.16 -2.79 20.20
N GLY A 200 -1.51 -2.48 19.07
CA GLY A 200 -1.64 -1.16 18.43
C GLY A 200 -3.09 -0.80 18.06
N TYR A 201 -3.98 -1.79 18.10
CA TYR A 201 -5.41 -1.65 17.88
C TYR A 201 -6.19 -1.26 19.14
N ALA A 202 -5.60 -1.30 20.33
CA ALA A 202 -6.34 -1.07 21.55
C ALA A 202 -6.90 0.36 21.62
N LYS A 203 -8.13 0.48 22.12
CA LYS A 203 -8.88 1.74 22.23
C LYS A 203 -9.74 1.73 23.49
N PHE A 204 -9.81 2.88 24.16
CA PHE A 204 -10.70 3.01 25.31
C PHE A 204 -12.16 3.01 24.85
N PHE A 205 -13.01 2.36 25.65
CA PHE A 205 -14.44 2.57 25.65
C PHE A 205 -14.76 3.49 26.83
N ASP A 206 -15.13 4.73 26.50
CA ASP A 206 -15.33 5.83 27.43
C ASP A 206 -16.46 6.75 26.94
N GLU A 207 -16.61 7.92 27.58
CA GLU A 207 -17.62 8.94 27.28
C GLU A 207 -17.65 9.43 25.83
N ALA A 208 -16.63 9.13 25.01
CA ALA A 208 -16.67 9.42 23.58
C ALA A 208 -17.70 8.57 22.82
N SER A 209 -18.09 7.42 23.36
CA SER A 209 -19.11 6.55 22.77
C SER A 209 -20.52 6.94 23.20
N ARG A 210 -21.48 6.93 22.28
CA ARG A 210 -22.89 7.19 22.63
C ARG A 210 -23.51 6.13 23.53
N GLU A 211 -22.95 4.93 23.52
CA GLU A 211 -23.43 3.77 24.26
C GLU A 211 -22.75 3.66 25.64
N PHE A 212 -21.79 4.55 25.95
CA PHE A 212 -21.15 4.60 27.26
C PHE A 212 -22.13 5.16 28.29
N THR A 213 -22.40 4.38 29.32
CA THR A 213 -23.31 4.77 30.40
C THR A 213 -22.59 5.11 31.70
N GLY A 214 -21.32 4.72 31.82
CA GLY A 214 -20.55 4.88 33.06
C GLY A 214 -20.94 3.89 34.15
N ASP A 215 -21.91 3.01 33.88
CA ASP A 215 -22.21 1.83 34.69
C ASP A 215 -21.42 0.64 34.12
N PRO A 216 -20.39 0.16 34.82
CA PRO A 216 -19.53 -0.92 34.35
C PRO A 216 -20.30 -2.20 34.00
N GLU A 217 -21.41 -2.50 34.69
CA GLU A 217 -22.17 -3.73 34.43
C GLU A 217 -22.98 -3.62 33.13
N HIS A 218 -23.61 -2.47 32.90
CA HIS A 218 -24.32 -2.19 31.66
C HIS A 218 -23.35 -2.10 30.46
N ASP A 219 -22.26 -1.34 30.62
CA ASP A 219 -21.23 -1.17 29.59
C ASP A 219 -20.57 -2.51 29.23
N LYS A 220 -20.28 -3.36 30.22
CA LYS A 220 -19.79 -4.72 30.02
C LYS A 220 -20.76 -5.56 29.19
N TRP A 221 -22.06 -5.53 29.52
CA TRP A 221 -23.07 -6.29 28.79
C TRP A 221 -23.17 -5.85 27.33
N PHE A 222 -23.19 -4.53 27.09
CA PHE A 222 -23.16 -3.96 25.74
C PHE A 222 -21.94 -4.43 24.95
N LEU A 223 -20.74 -4.34 25.52
CA LEU A 223 -19.50 -4.73 24.88
C LEU A 223 -19.44 -6.24 24.57
N MET A 224 -19.89 -7.09 25.50
CA MET A 224 -20.00 -8.54 25.26
C MET A 224 -20.98 -8.85 24.13
N ARG A 225 -22.10 -8.12 24.04
CA ARG A 225 -23.06 -8.27 22.96
C ARG A 225 -22.50 -7.81 21.62
N ALA A 226 -21.71 -6.75 21.61
CA ALA A 226 -21.00 -6.28 20.44
C ALA A 226 -19.98 -7.32 19.94
N GLU A 227 -19.21 -7.93 20.84
CA GLU A 227 -18.28 -9.02 20.50
C GLU A 227 -19.03 -10.20 19.84
N GLU A 228 -20.17 -10.61 20.38
CA GLU A 228 -21.00 -11.66 19.79
C GLU A 228 -21.57 -11.27 18.42
N LEU A 229 -22.08 -10.04 18.28
CA LEU A 229 -22.59 -9.49 17.03
C LEU A 229 -21.55 -9.59 15.90
N PHE A 230 -20.32 -9.15 16.17
CA PHE A 230 -19.26 -9.16 15.17
C PHE A 230 -18.72 -10.56 14.87
N ASN A 231 -18.74 -11.49 15.84
CA ASN A 231 -18.45 -12.90 15.54
C ASN A 231 -19.52 -13.52 14.63
N ASN A 232 -20.80 -13.20 14.83
CA ASN A 232 -21.87 -13.66 13.93
C ASN A 232 -21.75 -13.01 12.54
N LYS A 233 -21.38 -11.73 12.48
CA LYS A 233 -21.08 -11.05 11.21
C LYS A 233 -19.90 -11.70 10.49
N LEU A 234 -18.81 -12.01 11.20
CA LEU A 234 -17.65 -12.70 10.64
C LEU A 234 -18.04 -14.05 10.00
N ARG A 235 -18.90 -14.84 10.67
CA ARG A 235 -19.43 -16.10 10.13
C ARG A 235 -20.32 -15.92 8.91
N THR A 236 -21.05 -14.81 8.82
CA THR A 236 -22.03 -14.56 7.74
C THR A 236 -21.37 -13.95 6.51
N ASP A 237 -20.52 -12.93 6.72
CA ASP A 237 -19.90 -12.13 5.67
C ASP A 237 -18.53 -12.67 5.23
N GLY A 238 -17.93 -13.56 6.03
CA GLY A 238 -16.62 -14.18 5.79
C GLY A 238 -15.43 -13.33 6.24
N PHE A 239 -15.60 -12.03 6.49
CA PHE A 239 -14.57 -11.15 7.03
C PHE A 239 -15.19 -9.96 7.80
N VAL A 240 -14.39 -9.32 8.65
CA VAL A 240 -14.75 -8.09 9.37
C VAL A 240 -13.52 -7.19 9.47
N PHE A 241 -13.64 -5.91 9.11
CA PHE A 241 -12.59 -4.93 9.36
C PHE A 241 -12.71 -4.38 10.79
N ILE A 242 -11.58 -4.06 11.43
CA ILE A 242 -11.62 -3.44 12.76
C ILE A 242 -12.30 -2.06 12.76
N ASN A 243 -12.23 -1.32 11.64
CA ASN A 243 -12.98 -0.07 11.53
C ASN A 243 -14.51 -0.29 11.60
N ASP A 244 -15.03 -1.47 11.24
CA ASP A 244 -16.47 -1.75 11.39
C ASP A 244 -16.86 -1.81 12.88
N ILE A 245 -15.97 -2.36 13.70
CA ILE A 245 -16.12 -2.40 15.16
C ILE A 245 -15.94 -1.01 15.74
N TYR A 246 -14.95 -0.24 15.27
CA TYR A 246 -14.74 1.14 15.71
C TYR A 246 -15.96 2.01 15.40
N ASP A 247 -16.52 1.93 14.19
CA ASP A 247 -17.71 2.68 13.81
C ASP A 247 -18.92 2.30 14.68
N TYR A 248 -19.05 1.03 15.07
CA TYR A 248 -20.11 0.58 15.98
C TYR A 248 -19.95 1.11 17.41
N LEU A 249 -18.70 1.19 17.89
CA LEU A 249 -18.35 1.68 19.23
C LEU A 249 -18.11 3.20 19.28
N ASP A 250 -18.33 3.92 18.19
CA ASP A 250 -18.04 5.36 18.04
C ASP A 250 -16.56 5.75 18.27
N ILE A 251 -15.67 4.82 17.97
CA ILE A 251 -14.22 5.04 17.99
C ILE A 251 -13.78 5.64 16.64
N PRO A 252 -12.90 6.65 16.61
CA PRO A 252 -12.40 7.20 15.36
C PRO A 252 -11.68 6.16 14.49
N ARG A 253 -12.08 6.09 13.22
CA ARG A 253 -11.43 5.22 12.22
C ARG A 253 -9.94 5.51 12.11
N THR A 254 -9.19 4.46 11.80
CA THR A 254 -7.76 4.54 11.48
C THR A 254 -7.49 4.09 10.05
N GLN A 255 -6.36 4.52 9.47
CA GLN A 255 -5.95 4.02 8.15
C GLN A 255 -5.68 2.51 8.19
N GLN A 256 -5.02 2.05 9.26
CA GLN A 256 -4.71 0.65 9.48
C GLN A 256 -5.99 -0.19 9.64
N GLY A 257 -7.02 0.35 10.30
CA GLY A 257 -8.28 -0.37 10.47
C GLY A 257 -9.09 -0.58 9.18
N GLN A 258 -8.65 -0.03 8.05
CA GLN A 258 -9.22 -0.27 6.73
C GLN A 258 -8.59 -1.48 6.01
N THR A 259 -7.42 -1.92 6.47
CA THR A 259 -6.67 -3.05 5.91
C THR A 259 -6.68 -4.27 6.83
N ASP A 260 -6.88 -4.02 8.13
CA ASP A 260 -6.71 -5.01 9.18
C ASP A 260 -8.07 -5.43 9.79
N GLY A 261 -8.15 -6.69 10.21
CA GLY A 261 -9.37 -7.29 10.73
C GLY A 261 -9.25 -8.80 10.91
N TRP A 262 -10.36 -9.50 10.64
CA TRP A 262 -10.51 -10.95 10.76
C TRP A 262 -11.10 -11.54 9.48
N VAL A 263 -10.66 -12.76 9.16
CA VAL A 263 -11.22 -13.60 8.10
C VAL A 263 -11.71 -14.88 8.73
N TYR A 264 -12.88 -15.34 8.31
CA TYR A 264 -13.50 -16.56 8.78
C TYR A 264 -12.80 -17.78 8.17
N ASP A 265 -12.34 -18.69 9.02
CA ASP A 265 -11.78 -19.97 8.60
C ASP A 265 -12.86 -21.05 8.69
N ALA A 266 -13.31 -21.56 7.55
CA ALA A 266 -14.34 -22.60 7.50
C ALA A 266 -13.82 -23.99 7.93
N GLU A 267 -12.51 -24.23 7.83
CA GLU A 267 -11.88 -25.48 8.30
C GLU A 267 -11.72 -25.47 9.82
N HIS A 268 -11.49 -24.28 10.41
CA HIS A 268 -11.38 -24.08 11.85
C HIS A 268 -12.26 -22.93 12.36
N PRO A 269 -13.61 -23.10 12.42
CA PRO A 269 -14.57 -22.03 12.75
C PRO A 269 -14.33 -21.30 14.08
N ASP A 270 -13.70 -21.98 15.04
CA ASP A 270 -13.49 -21.49 16.40
C ASP A 270 -12.02 -21.12 16.70
N ALA A 271 -11.11 -21.20 15.73
CA ALA A 271 -9.68 -20.97 15.97
C ALA A 271 -9.33 -19.50 16.27
N TYR A 272 -10.04 -18.56 15.65
CA TYR A 272 -9.71 -17.12 15.73
C TYR A 272 -10.94 -16.23 15.92
N PRO A 273 -11.70 -16.37 17.02
CA PRO A 273 -12.82 -15.48 17.27
C PRO A 273 -12.35 -14.03 17.46
N ILE A 274 -13.24 -13.10 17.13
CA ILE A 274 -13.09 -11.69 17.49
C ILE A 274 -13.25 -11.63 19.00
N SER A 275 -12.27 -11.06 19.69
CA SER A 275 -12.38 -10.80 21.13
C SER A 275 -11.85 -9.43 21.49
N PHE A 276 -12.59 -8.73 22.35
CA PHE A 276 -12.23 -7.42 22.88
C PHE A 276 -11.40 -7.54 24.18
N ASP A 277 -11.12 -8.77 24.60
CA ASP A 277 -10.32 -9.13 25.78
C ASP A 277 -10.92 -8.62 27.10
N ILE A 278 -12.24 -8.40 27.17
CA ILE A 278 -12.94 -7.78 28.32
C ILE A 278 -12.77 -8.60 29.60
N MET A 279 -12.94 -9.93 29.51
CA MET A 279 -12.97 -10.83 30.66
C MET A 279 -11.59 -11.35 31.09
N ASN A 280 -10.50 -10.69 30.67
CA ASN A 280 -9.16 -11.12 30.99
C ASN A 280 -8.80 -10.88 32.45
N ILE A 281 -9.03 -11.90 33.29
CA ILE A 281 -8.79 -11.84 34.73
C ILE A 281 -7.31 -11.66 35.11
N ASN A 282 -6.37 -11.83 34.18
CA ASN A 282 -4.96 -11.60 34.45
C ASN A 282 -4.62 -10.10 34.42
N LYS A 283 -5.45 -9.28 33.77
CA LYS A 283 -5.28 -7.81 33.73
C LYS A 283 -6.03 -7.17 34.90
N GLU A 284 -5.31 -6.41 35.73
CA GLU A 284 -5.92 -5.74 36.88
C GLU A 284 -7.03 -4.76 36.47
N ALA A 285 -6.80 -3.96 35.42
CA ALA A 285 -7.78 -3.01 34.89
C ALA A 285 -9.10 -3.70 34.49
N ASN A 286 -9.00 -4.84 33.80
CA ASN A 286 -10.16 -5.66 33.43
C ASN A 286 -10.89 -6.20 34.66
N ARG A 287 -10.17 -6.71 35.68
CA ARG A 287 -10.79 -7.14 36.94
C ARG A 287 -11.52 -5.98 37.62
N ARG A 288 -10.95 -4.77 37.59
CA ARG A 288 -11.57 -3.58 38.19
C ARG A 288 -12.85 -3.20 37.46
N PHE A 289 -12.82 -3.16 36.12
CA PHE A 289 -14.01 -2.92 35.30
C PHE A 289 -15.09 -4.00 35.52
N VAL A 290 -14.71 -5.28 35.42
CA VAL A 290 -15.64 -6.41 35.55
C VAL A 290 -16.30 -6.48 36.94
N ASN A 291 -15.61 -6.03 38.00
CA ASN A 291 -16.15 -5.97 39.36
C ASN A 291 -16.81 -4.62 39.71
N GLY A 292 -16.95 -3.71 38.76
CA GLY A 292 -17.65 -2.44 38.95
C GLY A 292 -16.84 -1.33 39.62
N TYR A 293 -15.53 -1.50 39.79
CA TYR A 293 -14.66 -0.50 40.42
C TYR A 293 -14.19 0.62 39.47
N GLU A 294 -14.26 0.38 38.16
CA GLU A 294 -13.87 1.35 37.12
C GLU A 294 -14.91 1.35 35.99
N PRO A 295 -15.38 2.52 35.53
CA PRO A 295 -16.36 2.61 34.44
C PRO A 295 -15.75 2.49 33.05
N VAL A 296 -14.45 2.79 32.91
CA VAL A 296 -13.76 2.80 31.62
C VAL A 296 -12.94 1.52 31.45
N ILE A 297 -12.93 0.96 30.24
CA ILE A 297 -12.12 -0.19 29.87
C ILE A 297 -11.32 0.06 28.59
N LEU A 298 -10.09 -0.43 28.55
CA LEU A 298 -9.28 -0.49 27.34
C LEU A 298 -9.56 -1.80 26.60
N LEU A 299 -10.21 -1.71 25.45
CA LEU A 299 -10.50 -2.86 24.59
C LEU A 299 -9.26 -3.24 23.81
N ASP A 300 -8.87 -4.51 23.86
CA ASP A 300 -7.70 -5.04 23.16
C ASP A 300 -8.14 -6.12 22.17
N PHE A 301 -8.19 -5.75 20.89
CA PHE A 301 -8.76 -6.57 19.82
C PHE A 301 -7.81 -7.71 19.43
N LYS A 302 -8.03 -8.90 20.00
CA LYS A 302 -7.20 -10.08 19.75
C LYS A 302 -7.35 -10.60 18.33
N ASN A 303 -6.28 -11.21 17.80
CA ASN A 303 -6.21 -11.83 16.47
C ASN A 303 -6.41 -10.88 15.26
N CYS A 304 -6.55 -9.57 15.49
CA CYS A 304 -6.60 -8.58 14.42
C CYS A 304 -5.27 -8.56 13.64
N ARG A 305 -5.36 -8.68 12.32
CA ARG A 305 -4.20 -8.77 11.41
C ARG A 305 -4.55 -8.18 10.04
N TYR A 306 -3.55 -8.00 9.19
CA TYR A 306 -3.78 -7.60 7.80
C TYR A 306 -4.55 -8.70 7.04
N ILE A 307 -5.65 -8.32 6.37
CA ILE A 307 -6.58 -9.27 5.74
C ILE A 307 -6.85 -9.03 4.25
N LEU A 308 -6.38 -7.94 3.65
CA LEU A 308 -6.73 -7.60 2.26
C LEU A 308 -6.27 -8.63 1.21
N ASP A 309 -5.24 -9.41 1.50
CA ASP A 309 -4.77 -10.46 0.58
C ASP A 309 -5.52 -11.80 0.76
N GLN A 310 -6.41 -11.88 1.76
CA GLN A 310 -7.13 -13.10 2.17
C GLN A 310 -8.64 -13.04 1.87
N ILE A 311 -9.15 -11.87 1.45
CA ILE A 311 -10.53 -11.62 1.04
C ILE A 311 -10.63 -11.52 -0.49
#